data_AF-A0A800A6B0-F1
#
_entry.id   AF-A0A800A6B0-F1
#
_cell.length_a   1.000
_cell.length_b   1.000
_cell.length_c   1.000
_cell.angle_alpha   90.00
_cell.angle_beta   90.00
_cell.angle_gamma   90.00
#
_symmetry.space_group_name_H-M   'P 1'
#
loop_
_entity.id
_entity.type
_entity.pdbx_description
1 polymer ?
#
loop_
_entity_poly.entity_id
_entity_poly.type
_entity_poly.pdbx_seq_one_letter_code
_entity_poly.pdbx_strand_id
1 'polypeptide(L)'
;MSEPTPRQVLYALVAAGFLAVVAVLVVGAGMVALVPRWWTAMMAVLVAAASVRTALHWRRTRQILALAIGLFVLWLVGTLLVSR
;
A
#
# COMPACT_ATOMS: atom_id res chain seq x y z
N MET A 1 0.32 4.18 29.50
CA MET A 1 0.15 3.73 28.10
C MET A 1 0.12 2.22 28.11
N SER A 2 -0.93 1.57 27.59
CA SER A 2 -0.99 0.10 27.53
C SER A 2 0.06 -0.43 26.56
N GLU A 3 0.83 -1.42 26.99
CA GLU A 3 1.83 -2.11 26.16
C GLU A 3 1.15 -2.73 24.92
N PRO A 4 1.77 -2.63 23.74
CA PRO A 4 1.25 -3.26 22.54
C PRO A 4 1.30 -4.77 22.68
N THR A 5 0.18 -5.44 22.39
CA THR A 5 0.15 -6.92 22.40
C THR A 5 1.03 -7.48 21.26
N PRO A 6 1.69 -8.64 21.44
CA PRO A 6 2.52 -9.25 20.38
C PRO A 6 1.77 -9.45 19.05
N ARG A 7 0.49 -9.79 19.11
CA ARG A 7 -0.37 -9.93 17.93
C ARG A 7 -0.53 -8.61 17.16
N GLN A 8 -0.67 -7.49 17.86
CA GLN A 8 -0.76 -6.16 17.20
C GLN A 8 0.52 -5.80 16.46
N VAL A 9 1.69 -6.11 17.03
CA VAL A 9 2.99 -5.87 16.40
C VAL A 9 3.13 -6.73 15.14
N LEU A 10 2.80 -8.02 15.22
CA LEU A 10 2.84 -8.92 14.06
C LEU A 10 1.94 -8.42 12.92
N TYR A 11 0.69 -8.04 13.21
CA TYR A 11 -0.22 -7.53 12.20
C TYR A 11 0.26 -6.20 11.59
N ALA A 12 0.85 -5.31 12.38
CA ALA A 12 1.41 -4.06 11.89
C ALA A 12 2.61 -4.33 10.94
N LEU A 13 3.48 -5.27 11.29
CA LEU A 13 4.60 -5.69 10.44
C LEU A 13 4.13 -6.31 9.13
N VAL A 14 3.14 -7.22 9.18
CA VAL A 14 2.57 -7.84 7.98
C VAL A 14 1.96 -6.79 7.06
N ALA A 15 1.21 -5.83 7.62
CA ALA A 15 0.61 -4.78 6.82
C ALA A 15 1.65 -3.81 6.22
N ALA A 16 2.72 -3.49 6.96
CA ALA A 16 3.84 -2.71 6.44
C ALA A 16 4.57 -3.45 5.31
N GLY A 17 4.84 -4.74 5.47
CA GLY A 17 5.42 -5.59 4.43
C GLY A 17 4.55 -5.63 3.17
N PHE A 18 3.23 -5.74 3.33
CA PHE A 18 2.31 -5.71 2.20
C PHE A 18 2.32 -4.35 1.47
N LEU A 19 2.33 -3.22 2.19
CA LEU A 19 2.48 -1.90 1.58
C LEU A 19 3.80 -1.75 0.82
N ALA A 20 4.89 -2.32 1.35
CA ALA A 20 6.18 -2.32 0.66
C ALA A 20 6.10 -3.11 -0.67
N VAL A 21 5.44 -4.26 -0.70
CA VAL A 21 5.19 -5.01 -1.94
C VAL A 21 4.40 -4.18 -2.94
N VAL A 22 3.31 -3.51 -2.51
CA VAL A 22 2.53 -2.62 -3.39
C VAL A 22 3.39 -1.49 -3.95
N ALA A 23 4.24 -0.88 -3.12
CA ALA A 23 5.17 0.16 -3.56
C ALA A 23 6.12 -0.33 -4.66
N VAL A 24 6.71 -1.52 -4.46
CA VAL A 24 7.61 -2.15 -5.45
C VAL A 24 6.86 -2.43 -6.76
N LEU A 25 5.63 -2.93 -6.69
CA LEU A 25 4.80 -3.19 -7.88
C LEU A 25 4.49 -1.90 -8.66
N VAL A 26 4.12 -0.83 -7.96
CA VAL A 26 3.85 0.50 -8.58
C VAL A 26 5.09 1.01 -9.30
N VAL A 27 6.25 0.99 -8.64
CA VAL A 27 7.50 1.47 -9.22
C VAL A 27 7.94 0.59 -10.39
N GLY A 28 7.88 -0.73 -10.23
CA GLY A 28 8.24 -1.70 -11.26
C GLY A 28 7.40 -1.54 -12.53
N ALA A 29 6.08 -1.41 -12.40
CA ALA A 29 5.20 -1.18 -13.55
C ALA A 29 5.50 0.14 -14.27
N GLY A 30 5.87 1.19 -13.53
CA GLY A 30 6.33 2.45 -14.12
C GLY A 30 7.64 2.33 -14.88
N MET A 31 8.62 1.59 -14.34
CA MET A 31 9.94 1.40 -14.96
C MET A 31 9.89 0.59 -16.26
N VAL A 32 8.99 -0.39 -16.34
CA VAL A 32 8.79 -1.22 -17.54
C VAL A 32 7.81 -0.56 -18.53
N ALA A 33 7.36 0.67 -18.25
CA ALA A 33 6.37 1.39 -19.05
C ALA A 33 5.06 0.60 -19.30
N LEU A 34 4.70 -0.28 -18.35
CA LEU A 34 3.47 -1.10 -18.41
C LEU A 34 2.21 -0.22 -18.32
N VAL A 35 2.33 0.93 -17.66
CA VAL A 35 1.25 1.89 -17.42
C VAL A 35 1.73 3.32 -17.67
N PRO A 36 0.82 4.25 -18.03
CA PRO A 36 1.13 5.66 -18.19
C PRO A 36 1.74 6.29 -16.93
N ARG A 37 2.66 7.25 -17.12
CA ARG A 37 3.37 7.92 -16.03
C ARG A 37 2.44 8.61 -15.03
N TRP A 38 1.29 9.13 -15.50
CA TRP A 38 0.31 9.79 -14.63
C TRP A 38 -0.33 8.82 -13.63
N TRP A 39 -0.59 7.58 -14.06
CA TRP A 39 -1.14 6.52 -13.19
C TRP A 39 -0.11 6.12 -12.14
N THR A 40 1.15 5.90 -12.54
CA THR A 40 2.26 5.61 -11.62
C THR A 40 2.45 6.72 -10.60
N ALA A 41 2.43 7.99 -11.03
CA ALA A 41 2.57 9.13 -10.13
C ALA A 41 1.43 9.21 -9.10
N MET A 42 0.18 9.05 -9.55
CA MET A 42 -0.98 9.04 -8.65
C MET A 42 -0.90 7.90 -7.64
N MET A 43 -0.56 6.68 -8.08
CA MET A 43 -0.40 5.53 -7.20
C MET A 43 0.75 5.70 -6.21
N ALA A 44 1.87 6.28 -6.62
CA ALA A 44 2.99 6.57 -5.72
C ALA A 44 2.57 7.54 -4.60
N VAL A 45 1.78 8.58 -4.92
CA VAL A 45 1.22 9.50 -3.91
C VAL A 45 0.29 8.77 -2.95
N LEU A 46 -0.59 7.89 -3.45
CA LEU A 46 -1.51 7.12 -2.61
C LEU A 46 -0.75 6.14 -1.68
N VAL A 47 0.29 5.46 -2.18
CA VAL A 47 1.17 4.60 -1.39
C VAL A 47 1.90 5.40 -0.31
N ALA A 48 2.40 6.59 -0.63
CA ALA A 48 3.06 7.46 0.34
C ALA A 48 2.09 7.89 1.45
N ALA A 49 0.90 8.36 1.09
CA ALA A 49 -0.15 8.73 2.04
C ALA A 49 -0.59 7.55 2.92
N ALA A 50 -0.76 6.37 2.32
CA ALA A 50 -1.06 5.12 3.02
C ALA A 50 0.02 4.76 4.04
N SER A 51 1.28 4.90 3.66
CA SER A 51 2.44 4.59 4.52
C SER A 51 2.53 5.54 5.71
N VAL A 52 2.36 6.85 5.48
CA VAL A 52 2.32 7.86 6.56
C VAL A 52 1.15 7.58 7.51
N ARG A 53 -0.04 7.30 6.97
CA ARG A 53 -1.21 6.98 7.80
C ARG A 53 -0.99 5.71 8.63
N THR A 54 -0.34 4.70 8.04
CA THR A 54 0.01 3.44 8.70
C THR A 54 1.00 3.68 9.84
N ALA A 55 2.01 4.52 9.64
CA ALA A 55 2.96 4.90 10.68
C ALA A 55 2.27 5.63 11.85
N LEU A 56 1.34 6.55 11.56
CA LEU A 56 0.62 7.31 12.59
C LEU A 56 -0.42 6.47 13.35
N HIS A 57 -1.07 5.51 12.67
CA HIS A 57 -2.21 4.76 13.21
C HIS A 57 -1.91 3.26 13.37
N TRP A 58 -0.64 2.87 13.50
CA TRP A 58 -0.19 1.46 13.51
C TRP A 58 -0.94 0.54 14.48
N ARG A 59 -1.50 1.10 15.57
CA ARG A 59 -2.33 0.37 16.55
C ARG A 59 -3.70 -0.07 16.00
N ARG A 60 -4.22 0.56 14.94
CA ARG A 60 -5.51 0.24 14.29
C ARG A 60 -5.32 -0.73 13.13
N THR A 61 -4.91 -1.95 13.46
CA THR A 61 -4.50 -2.98 12.50
C THR A 61 -5.57 -3.38 11.48
N ARG A 62 -6.85 -3.44 11.86
CA ARG A 62 -7.94 -3.71 10.90
C ARG A 62 -8.04 -2.65 9.80
N GLN A 63 -7.90 -1.37 10.16
CA GLN A 63 -8.01 -0.26 9.21
C GLN A 63 -6.80 -0.24 8.26
N ILE A 64 -5.61 -0.52 8.78
CA ILE A 64 -4.38 -0.55 7.99
C ILE A 64 -4.41 -1.70 6.99
N LEU A 65 -4.80 -2.90 7.44
CA LEU A 65 -4.89 -4.06 6.57
C LEU A 65 -5.91 -3.83 5.44
N ALA A 66 -7.10 -3.33 5.78
CA ALA A 66 -8.13 -3.00 4.79
C ALA A 66 -7.64 -1.94 3.78
N LEU A 67 -6.92 -0.92 4.26
CA LEU A 67 -6.36 0.12 3.42
C LEU A 67 -5.30 -0.45 2.47
N ALA A 68 -4.40 -1.29 2.96
CA ALA A 68 -3.35 -1.89 2.15
C ALA A 68 -3.93 -2.84 1.07
N ILE A 69 -4.91 -3.66 1.43
CA ILE A 69 -5.66 -4.51 0.49
C ILE A 69 -6.40 -3.65 -0.55
N GLY A 70 -7.11 -2.61 -0.11
CA GLY A 70 -7.82 -1.70 -1.01
C GLY A 70 -6.88 -1.01 -1.99
N LEU A 71 -5.70 -0.60 -1.53
CA LEU A 71 -4.66 0.00 -2.35
C LEU A 71 -4.14 -0.98 -3.41
N PHE A 72 -3.92 -2.24 -3.03
CA PHE A 72 -3.50 -3.29 -3.96
C PHE A 72 -4.58 -3.59 -5.01
N VAL A 73 -5.84 -3.74 -4.59
CA VAL A 73 -6.96 -3.98 -5.52
C VAL A 73 -7.13 -2.81 -6.48
N LEU A 74 -7.07 -1.57 -5.98
CA LEU A 74 -7.11 -0.36 -6.79
C LEU A 74 -5.97 -0.34 -7.80
N TRP A 75 -4.74 -0.65 -7.37
CA TRP A 75 -3.59 -0.72 -8.25
C TRP A 75 -3.76 -1.78 -9.34
N LEU A 76 -4.17 -2.99 -8.97
CA LEU A 76 -4.32 -4.12 -9.88
C LEU A 76 -5.39 -3.82 -10.94
N VAL A 77 -6.59 -3.44 -10.52
CA VAL A 77 -7.71 -3.16 -11.42
C VAL A 77 -7.39 -1.95 -12.30
N GLY A 78 -6.87 -0.87 -11.73
CA GLY A 78 -6.54 0.32 -12.50
C GLY A 78 -5.40 0.07 -13.50
N THR A 79 -4.39 -0.71 -13.13
CA THR A 79 -3.33 -1.13 -14.06
C THR A 79 -3.93 -1.91 -15.23
N LEU A 80 -4.80 -2.89 -14.97
CA LEU A 80 -5.47 -3.67 -16.03
C LEU A 80 -6.38 -2.84 -16.94
N LEU A 81 -6.94 -1.74 -16.45
CA LEU A 81 -7.78 -0.84 -17.24
C LEU A 81 -6.96 0.11 -18.10
N VAL A 82 -5.83 0.60 -17.57
CA VAL A 82 -5.01 1.63 -18.21
C VAL A 82 -3.90 1.01 -19.07
N SER A 83 -3.58 -0.27 -18.89
CA SER A 83 -2.61 -1.01 -19.73
C SER A 83 -3.23 -1.63 -21.00
N ARG A 84 -4.49 -1.33 -21.30
CA ARG A 84 -5.16 -1.70 -22.56
C ARG A 84 -5.00 -0.59 -23.58
#